data_AF-A0A2I8A4A5-F1
#
_entry.id   AF-A0A2I8A4A5-F1
#
_cell.length_a   1.000
_cell.length_b   1.000
_cell.length_c   1.000
_cell.angle_alpha   90.00
_cell.angle_beta   90.00
_cell.angle_gamma   90.00
#
_symmetry.space_group_name_H-M   'P 1'
#
loop_
_entity.id
_entity.type
_entity.pdbx_description
1 polymer ?
#
loop_
_entity_poly.entity_id
_entity_poly.type
_entity_poly.pdbx_seq_one_letter_code
_entity_poly.pdbx_strand_id
1 'polypeptide(L)'
;MASINLTELQVTGAQLFQDSESFLNDLSNLDDTVHGGNYAYSSSTGAVLGIVEKGFEFGVITIGIDAIGHLAKSFSDNKVYY
;
A
#
# COMPACT_ATOMS: atom_id res chain seq x y z
N MET A 1 6.49 -42.08 1.47
CA MET A 1 5.35 -42.10 2.40
C MET A 1 5.91 -42.35 3.79
N ALA A 2 5.68 -41.43 4.73
CA ALA A 2 6.06 -41.66 6.13
C ALA A 2 5.10 -42.70 6.73
N SER A 3 5.64 -43.83 7.18
CA SER A 3 4.87 -44.83 7.94
C SER A 3 5.17 -44.62 9.42
N ILE A 4 4.14 -44.28 10.19
CA ILE A 4 4.23 -44.09 11.64
C ILE A 4 3.65 -45.36 12.28
N ASN A 5 4.38 -45.96 13.21
CA ASN A 5 3.89 -47.12 13.95
C ASN A 5 2.78 -46.66 14.93
N LEU A 6 1.80 -47.50 15.25
CA LEU A 6 0.60 -47.08 15.99
C LEU A 6 0.92 -46.45 17.37
N THR A 7 2.00 -46.92 18.01
CA THR A 7 2.51 -46.38 19.28
C THR A 7 3.20 -45.02 19.12
N GLU A 8 3.82 -44.79 17.97
CA GLU A 8 4.44 -43.51 17.62
C GLU A 8 3.37 -42.48 17.24
N LEU A 9 2.23 -42.90 16.69
CA LEU A 9 1.10 -42.01 16.39
C LEU A 9 0.56 -41.29 17.63
N GLN A 10 0.53 -41.97 18.78
CA GLN A 10 0.08 -41.35 20.03
C GLN A 10 1.05 -40.25 20.49
N VAL A 11 2.35 -40.51 20.42
CA VAL A 11 3.39 -39.57 20.89
C VAL A 11 3.57 -38.42 19.90
N THR A 12 3.72 -38.74 18.61
CA THR A 12 3.85 -37.75 17.52
C THR A 12 2.56 -36.95 17.35
N GLY A 13 1.39 -37.56 17.54
CA GLY A 13 0.11 -36.85 17.54
C GLY A 13 0.02 -35.80 18.65
N ALA A 14 0.38 -36.17 19.89
CA ALA A 14 0.39 -35.23 21.01
C ALA A 14 1.37 -34.05 20.80
N GLN A 15 2.55 -34.32 20.23
CA GLN A 15 3.51 -33.29 19.87
C GLN A 15 2.97 -32.36 18.77
N LEU A 16 2.34 -32.90 17.73
CA LEU A 16 1.72 -32.09 16.67
C LEU A 16 0.61 -31.18 17.19
N PHE A 17 -0.19 -31.63 18.15
CA PHE A 17 -1.22 -30.80 18.77
C PHE A 17 -0.60 -29.69 19.64
N GLN A 18 0.45 -29.98 20.41
CA GLN A 18 1.18 -28.97 21.18
C GLN A 18 1.86 -27.93 20.27
N ASP A 19 2.53 -28.38 19.21
CA ASP A 19 3.19 -27.50 18.24
C ASP A 19 2.15 -26.62 17.51
N SER A 20 0.97 -27.15 17.23
CA SER A 20 -0.14 -26.39 16.62
C SER A 20 -0.69 -25.31 17.56
N GLU A 21 -0.82 -25.60 18.86
CA GLU A 21 -1.23 -24.58 19.84
C GLU A 21 -0.18 -23.49 20.00
N SER A 22 1.11 -23.84 20.01
CA SER A 22 2.19 -22.84 20.01
C SER A 22 2.15 -21.97 18.77
N PHE A 23 2.01 -22.57 17.58
CA PHE A 23 1.93 -21.84 16.31
C PHE A 23 0.76 -20.84 16.29
N LEU A 24 -0.42 -21.24 16.77
CA LEU A 24 -1.58 -20.35 16.84
C LEU A 24 -1.39 -19.22 17.86
N ASN A 25 -0.77 -19.51 19.01
CA ASN A 25 -0.44 -18.48 19.99
C ASN A 25 0.57 -17.47 19.43
N ASP A 26 1.63 -17.96 18.77
CA ASP A 26 2.64 -17.12 18.13
C ASP A 26 2.03 -16.28 16.99
N LEU A 27 1.10 -16.84 16.21
CA LEU A 27 0.36 -16.10 15.18
C LEU A 27 -0.53 -15.01 15.79
N SER A 28 -1.19 -15.26 16.91
CA SER A 28 -1.99 -14.23 17.60
C SER A 28 -1.12 -13.10 18.16
N ASN A 29 0.06 -13.43 18.71
CA ASN A 29 1.01 -12.44 19.21
C ASN A 29 1.70 -11.65 18.06
N LEU A 30 1.77 -12.23 16.86
CA LEU A 30 2.29 -11.56 15.67
C LEU A 30 1.33 -10.47 15.16
N ASP A 31 0.01 -10.64 15.33
CA ASP A 31 -1.00 -9.60 15.00
C ASP A 31 -0.80 -8.33 15.86
N ASP A 32 -0.37 -8.50 17.12
CA ASP A 32 0.02 -7.40 18.00
C ASP A 32 1.39 -6.78 17.66
N THR A 33 2.20 -7.44 16.82
CA THR A 33 3.56 -6.97 16.47
C THR A 33 3.61 -6.30 15.09
N VAL A 34 2.68 -6.63 14.18
CA VAL A 34 2.54 -5.96 12.87
C VAL A 34 1.56 -4.79 12.97
N HIS A 35 1.93 -3.78 13.77
CA HIS A 35 1.26 -2.49 13.71
C HIS A 35 1.78 -1.70 12.50
N GLY A 36 0.96 -1.64 11.45
CA GLY A 36 1.17 -0.72 10.33
C GLY A 36 1.11 0.73 10.82
N GLY A 37 2.20 1.47 10.54
CA GLY A 37 2.24 2.92 10.60
C GLY A 37 1.83 3.52 11.93
N ASN A 38 2.79 3.66 12.85
CA ASN A 38 2.64 4.56 14.00
C ASN A 38 2.05 5.90 13.50
N TYR A 39 0.94 6.33 14.10
CA TYR A 39 0.26 7.61 13.87
C TYR A 39 1.11 8.81 14.36
N ALA A 40 2.36 8.84 13.93
CA ALA A 40 3.32 9.88 14.17
C ALA A 40 4.17 10.07 12.91
N TYR A 41 3.52 10.24 11.76
CA TYR A 41 4.13 11.11 10.76
C TYR A 41 4.30 12.46 11.47
N SER A 42 5.55 12.81 11.78
CA SER A 42 5.89 14.17 12.21
C SER A 42 5.09 15.15 11.35
N SER A 43 4.48 16.16 11.96
CA SER A 43 3.67 17.16 11.25
C SER A 43 4.43 17.77 10.06
N SER A 44 5.77 17.78 10.13
CA SER A 44 6.67 18.13 9.03
C SER A 44 6.57 17.19 7.82
N THR A 45 6.51 15.87 8.02
CA THR A 45 6.44 14.87 6.96
C THR A 45 5.09 14.90 6.27
N GLY A 46 4.00 15.07 7.03
CA GLY A 46 2.66 15.31 6.46
C GLY A 46 2.59 16.60 5.65
N ALA A 47 3.21 17.68 6.13
CA ALA A 47 3.31 18.95 5.40
C ALA A 47 4.13 18.83 4.12
N VAL A 48 5.28 18.13 4.15
CA VAL A 48 6.12 17.91 2.96
C VAL A 48 5.38 17.09 1.91
N LEU A 49 4.73 15.99 2.30
CA LEU A 49 3.92 15.18 1.39
C LEU A 49 2.75 15.98 0.80
N GLY A 50 2.08 16.80 1.62
CA GLY A 50 1.00 17.69 1.16
C GLY A 50 1.48 18.76 0.18
N ILE A 51 2.67 19.34 0.38
CA ILE A 51 3.27 20.32 -0.57
C ILE A 51 3.60 19.64 -1.89
N VAL A 52 4.16 18.43 -1.87
CA VAL A 52 4.49 17.68 -3.08
C VAL A 52 3.23 17.35 -3.87
N GLU A 53 2.20 16.83 -3.22
CA GLU A 53 0.91 16.50 -3.85
C GLU A 53 0.26 17.75 -4.48
N LYS A 54 0.21 18.86 -3.74
CA LYS A 54 -0.32 20.14 -4.26
C LYS A 54 0.53 20.73 -5.39
N GLY A 55 1.84 20.52 -5.37
CA GLY A 55 2.74 20.90 -6.46
C GLY A 55 2.47 20.12 -7.74
N PHE A 56 2.23 18.81 -7.64
CA PHE A 56 1.82 17.99 -8.79
C PHE A 56 0.45 18.39 -9.33
N GLU A 57 -0.53 18.63 -8.46
CA GLU A 57 -1.86 19.12 -8.86
C GLU A 57 -1.76 20.47 -9.60
N PHE A 58 -0.98 21.42 -9.07
CA PHE A 58 -0.70 22.69 -9.75
C PHE A 58 -0.02 22.50 -11.10
N GLY A 59 0.95 21.59 -11.21
CA GLY A 59 1.64 21.28 -12.46
C GLY A 59 0.71 20.71 -13.53
N VAL A 60 -0.16 19.76 -13.16
CA VAL A 60 -1.12 19.14 -14.09
C VAL A 60 -2.17 20.16 -14.56
N ILE A 61 -2.69 20.98 -13.65
CA ILE A 61 -3.67 22.02 -14.00
C ILE A 61 -3.00 23.10 -14.86
N THR A 62 -1.89 23.66 -14.40
CA THR A 62 -1.26 24.83 -15.05
C THR A 62 -0.57 24.46 -16.35
N ILE A 63 0.10 23.31 -16.44
CA ILE A 63 0.81 22.94 -17.67
C ILE A 63 -0.10 22.10 -18.56
N GLY A 64 -0.79 21.11 -18.01
CA GLY A 64 -1.64 20.21 -18.78
C GLY A 64 -2.88 20.91 -19.34
N ILE A 65 -3.70 21.48 -18.47
CA ILE A 65 -4.98 22.08 -18.90
C ILE A 65 -4.73 23.38 -19.69
N ASP A 66 -3.78 24.22 -19.29
CA ASP A 66 -3.47 25.45 -20.04
C ASP A 66 -2.87 25.15 -21.42
N ALA A 67 -1.99 24.15 -21.55
CA ALA A 67 -1.47 23.74 -22.85
C ALA A 67 -2.58 23.18 -23.75
N ILE A 68 -3.48 22.36 -23.22
CA ILE A 68 -4.65 21.87 -23.96
C ILE A 68 -5.55 23.04 -24.39
N GLY A 69 -5.78 24.02 -23.51
CA GLY A 69 -6.54 25.23 -23.82
C GLY A 69 -5.90 26.06 -24.93
N HIS A 70 -4.58 26.25 -24.89
CA HIS A 70 -3.82 26.95 -25.93
C HIS A 70 -3.83 26.20 -27.27
N LEU A 71 -3.67 24.87 -27.25
CA LEU A 71 -3.75 24.05 -28.45
C LEU A 71 -5.15 24.12 -29.08
N ALA A 72 -6.20 24.00 -28.28
CA ALA A 72 -7.58 24.11 -28.76
C ALA A 72 -7.88 25.49 -29.37
N LYS A 73 -7.40 26.58 -28.74
CA LYS A 73 -7.53 27.94 -29.29
C LYS A 73 -6.75 28.14 -30.59
N SER A 74 -5.59 27.51 -30.74
CA SER A 74 -4.80 27.56 -31.98
C SER A 74 -5.60 27.12 -33.21
N PHE A 75 -6.46 26.11 -33.06
CA PHE A 75 -7.36 25.65 -34.14
C PHE A 75 -8.59 26.54 -34.34
N SER A 76 -8.92 27.40 -33.37
CA SER A 76 -10.03 28.34 -33.45
C SER A 76 -9.63 29.69 -34.06
N ASP A 77 -8.34 30.05 -34.05
CA ASP A 77 -7.85 31.29 -34.66
C ASP A 77 -7.64 31.11 -36.17
N ASN A 78 -8.70 30.69 -36.88
CA ASN A 78 -8.75 30.77 -38.32
C ASN A 78 -9.08 32.21 -38.72
N LYS A 79 -8.07 33.08 -38.72
CA LYS A 79 -8.20 34.41 -39.32
C LYS A 79 -8.27 34.25 -40.83
N VAL A 80 -9.50 34.11 -41.33
CA VAL A 80 -9.84 34.36 -42.73
C VAL A 80 -9.60 35.84 -42.97
N TYR A 81 -8.40 36.18 -43.46
CA TYR A 81 -8.14 37.48 -44.04
C TYR A 81 -8.84 37.53 -45.40
N TYR A 82 -9.92 38.31 -45.49
CA TYR A 82 -10.50 38.73 -46.77
C TYR A 82 -9.66 39.83 -47.39
#